data_AF-A0AAN6YMH9-F1
#
_entry.id   AF-A0AAN6YMH9-F1
#
_cell.length_a   1.000
_cell.length_b   1.000
_cell.length_c   1.000
_cell.angle_alpha   90.00
_cell.angle_beta   90.00
_cell.angle_gamma   90.00
#
_symmetry.space_group_name_H-M   'P 1'
#
loop_
_entity.id
_entity.type
_entity.pdbx_description
1 polymer ?
#
loop_
_entity_poly.entity_id
_entity_poly.type
_entity_poly.pdbx_seq_one_letter_code
_entity_poly.pdbx_strand_id
1 'polypeptide(L)'
;MATTYQLQIKTIFNTLSPREKLYAHHLSQAAWQGSRIILRQTSPESAGIFDFILELHNASQGQWAKLTEQTGVAGQFLSHLGNYYADGNRKVVPRVSADSLRKMAGISSAAISILDDILEPLLDVGTISLGFLGAGRQSMYYPGAEIVTKEEISVIAGVMERNLIEPENTRLRKRVEDGNAVFDVLRASAEISLTPTELPTADDGVTVRLVCGDHAVELAKICAALHEATKYASNDTQVKILAEYIESFTTGSTEAYRRSQKTWVTDQSPRIESIFGFVEPYRDPYGVRAEWEGIVSISDPCETEKLAGLVKESAKVISLLPWASDENDGKGPFETSLFQSPDFTIVHALACCASVVWDGVNLPNRYPRDMRHKNILFWNLMTIRLESRPVSRYIHPSETEPLKTHTQTINFITTSLHELIGHGSGKLLSETAPNVYNFDINHPPINPLTNRPIELWYKPGQTWTSVFGKLATTVEKCRANLISYYIADEK
;
A
#
# COMPACT_ATOMS: atom_id res chain seq x y z
N MET A 1 24.98 -11.96 6.45
CA MET A 1 24.19 -11.83 5.23
C MET A 1 22.73 -11.91 5.59
N ALA A 2 21.85 -11.15 4.94
CA ALA A 2 20.41 -11.35 5.08
C ALA A 2 20.04 -12.72 4.48
N THR A 3 19.16 -13.46 5.15
CA THR A 3 18.67 -14.72 4.61
C THR A 3 17.78 -14.42 3.40
N THR A 4 18.00 -15.12 2.29
CA THR A 4 17.24 -14.93 1.05
C THR A 4 16.40 -16.17 0.78
N TYR A 5 15.21 -15.94 0.22
CA TYR A 5 14.25 -16.99 -0.07
C TYR A 5 13.69 -16.77 -1.47
N GLN A 6 13.51 -17.86 -2.22
CA GLN A 6 12.92 -17.80 -3.55
C GLN A 6 11.41 -18.03 -3.45
N LEU A 7 10.63 -17.03 -3.90
CA LEU A 7 9.18 -17.18 -4.01
C LEU A 7 8.82 -18.32 -4.96
N GLN A 8 8.04 -19.27 -4.45
CA GLN A 8 7.54 -20.39 -5.23
C GLN A 8 6.34 -19.93 -6.06
N ILE A 9 6.47 -20.03 -7.39
CA ILE A 9 5.42 -19.62 -8.34
C ILE A 9 5.29 -20.55 -9.56
N LYS A 10 6.31 -21.40 -9.81
CA LYS A 10 6.41 -22.20 -11.04
C LYS A 10 5.21 -23.13 -11.26
N THR A 11 4.78 -23.84 -10.21
CA THR A 11 3.69 -24.82 -10.31
C THR A 11 2.40 -24.16 -10.77
N ILE A 12 2.00 -23.07 -10.13
CA ILE A 12 0.77 -22.37 -10.46
C ILE A 12 0.89 -21.59 -11.78
N PHE A 13 2.04 -20.99 -12.08
CA PHE A 13 2.30 -20.33 -13.36
C PHE A 13 2.19 -21.30 -14.55
N ASN A 14 2.62 -22.55 -14.37
CA ASN A 14 2.54 -23.56 -15.43
C ASN A 14 1.08 -23.91 -15.80
N THR A 15 0.13 -23.73 -14.88
CA THR A 15 -1.31 -23.96 -15.14
C THR A 15 -1.95 -22.89 -16.01
N LEU A 16 -1.28 -21.74 -16.21
CA LEU A 16 -1.80 -20.65 -17.04
C LEU A 16 -1.75 -21.01 -18.53
N SER A 17 -2.80 -20.61 -19.25
CA SER A 17 -2.84 -20.61 -20.70
C SER A 17 -1.77 -19.67 -21.29
N PRO A 18 -1.38 -19.83 -22.56
CA PRO A 18 -0.46 -18.90 -23.21
C PRO A 18 -0.93 -17.44 -23.18
N ARG A 19 -2.25 -17.20 -23.31
CA ARG A 19 -2.84 -15.85 -23.25
C ARG A 19 -2.70 -15.24 -21.86
N GLU A 20 -3.03 -15.99 -20.81
CA GLU A 20 -2.89 -15.52 -19.42
C GLU A 20 -1.42 -15.27 -19.05
N LYS A 21 -0.48 -16.07 -19.56
CA LYS A 21 0.96 -15.82 -19.38
C LYS A 21 1.41 -14.50 -20.01
N LEU A 22 0.90 -14.15 -21.20
CA LEU A 22 1.19 -12.88 -21.86
C LEU A 22 0.55 -11.70 -21.12
N TYR A 23 -0.68 -11.87 -20.64
CA TYR A 23 -1.34 -10.90 -19.78
C TYR A 23 -0.52 -10.62 -18.51
N ALA A 24 -0.17 -11.68 -17.78
CA ALA A 24 0.65 -11.61 -16.57
C ALA A 24 2.05 -11.03 -16.84
N HIS A 25 2.66 -11.33 -17.99
CA HIS A 25 3.95 -10.77 -18.39
C HIS A 25 3.90 -9.25 -18.52
N HIS A 26 2.97 -8.71 -19.30
CA HIS A 26 2.87 -7.27 -19.52
C HIS A 26 2.44 -6.51 -18.26
N LEU A 27 1.56 -7.09 -17.45
CA LEU A 27 1.27 -6.53 -16.12
C LEU A 27 2.51 -6.54 -15.21
N SER A 28 3.29 -7.62 -15.21
CA SER A 28 4.52 -7.69 -14.41
C SER A 28 5.54 -6.65 -14.85
N GLN A 29 5.65 -6.39 -16.16
CA GLN A 29 6.46 -5.29 -16.68
C GLN A 29 5.95 -3.95 -16.16
N ALA A 30 4.63 -3.69 -16.25
CA ALA A 30 4.03 -2.46 -15.73
C ALA A 30 4.34 -2.27 -14.23
N ALA A 31 4.24 -3.33 -13.42
CA ALA A 31 4.53 -3.28 -11.99
C ALA A 31 5.94 -2.77 -11.71
N TRP A 32 6.95 -3.39 -12.34
CA TRP A 32 8.36 -3.04 -12.09
C TRP A 32 8.78 -1.68 -12.65
N GLN A 33 8.07 -1.12 -13.65
CA GLN A 33 8.31 0.27 -14.09
C GLN A 33 8.01 1.29 -12.98
N GLY A 34 7.19 0.93 -11.99
CA GLY A 34 6.89 1.75 -10.81
C GLY A 34 8.00 1.83 -9.76
N SER A 35 9.06 1.02 -9.87
CA SER A 35 10.15 0.98 -8.87
C SER A 35 10.77 2.35 -8.58
N ARG A 36 11.00 3.15 -9.62
CA ARG A 36 11.55 4.52 -9.47
C ARG A 36 10.57 5.50 -8.82
N ILE A 37 9.27 5.24 -8.85
CA ILE A 37 8.28 6.01 -8.12
C ILE A 37 8.51 5.81 -6.62
N ILE A 38 8.57 4.56 -6.16
CA ILE A 38 8.81 4.19 -4.76
C ILE A 38 10.15 4.72 -4.25
N LEU A 39 11.21 4.59 -5.06
CA LEU A 39 12.54 5.12 -4.72
C LEU A 39 12.47 6.63 -4.47
N ARG A 40 11.78 7.39 -5.33
CA ARG A 40 11.60 8.84 -5.16
C ARG A 40 10.63 9.22 -4.05
N GLN A 41 9.73 8.33 -3.63
CA GLN A 41 8.88 8.52 -2.45
C GLN A 41 9.64 8.21 -1.14
N THR A 42 10.76 7.47 -1.21
CA THR A 42 11.53 7.05 -0.04
C THR A 42 12.54 8.10 0.43
N SER A 43 13.56 8.42 -0.38
CA SER A 43 14.63 9.36 -0.01
C SER A 43 15.26 10.01 -1.24
N PRO A 44 15.90 11.19 -1.10
CA PRO A 44 16.58 11.86 -2.21
C PRO A 44 17.62 10.98 -2.91
N GLU A 45 18.36 10.19 -2.15
CA GLU A 45 19.48 9.36 -2.61
C GLU A 45 19.04 8.00 -3.16
N SER A 46 17.81 7.54 -2.89
CA SER A 46 17.37 6.18 -3.25
C SER A 46 17.48 5.89 -4.75
N ALA A 47 17.10 6.83 -5.62
CA ALA A 47 17.22 6.62 -7.07
C ALA A 47 18.68 6.47 -7.50
N GLY A 48 19.59 7.30 -6.96
CA GLY A 48 21.01 7.20 -7.27
C GLY A 48 21.67 5.94 -6.71
N ILE A 49 21.26 5.48 -5.52
CA ILE A 49 21.72 4.18 -4.97
C ILE A 49 21.30 3.04 -5.90
N PHE A 50 20.06 3.06 -6.39
CA PHE A 50 19.59 2.07 -7.34
C PHE A 50 20.41 2.07 -8.63
N ASP A 51 20.68 3.26 -9.19
CA ASP A 51 21.49 3.42 -10.40
C ASP A 51 22.93 2.96 -10.18
N PHE A 52 23.52 3.24 -9.01
CA PHE A 52 24.84 2.75 -8.63
C PHE A 52 24.90 1.21 -8.59
N ILE A 53 23.90 0.56 -7.98
CA ILE A 53 23.80 -0.91 -7.94
C ILE A 53 23.68 -1.48 -9.36
N LEU A 54 22.84 -0.90 -10.21
CA LEU A 54 22.69 -1.37 -11.59
C LEU A 54 23.97 -1.19 -12.41
N GLU A 55 24.66 -0.06 -12.25
CA GLU A 55 25.93 0.19 -12.95
C GLU A 55 27.01 -0.80 -12.49
N LEU A 56 27.14 -1.04 -11.19
CA LEU A 56 28.05 -2.06 -10.66
C LEU A 56 27.73 -3.45 -11.20
N HIS A 57 26.44 -3.82 -11.26
CA HIS A 57 26.00 -5.09 -11.84
C HIS A 57 26.42 -5.20 -13.31
N ASN A 58 26.15 -4.16 -14.11
CA ASN A 58 26.42 -4.15 -15.54
C ASN A 58 27.93 -4.18 -15.82
N ALA A 59 28.70 -3.32 -15.16
CA ALA A 59 30.15 -3.23 -15.33
C ALA A 59 30.87 -4.51 -14.86
N SER A 60 30.33 -5.20 -13.84
CA SER A 60 30.86 -6.49 -13.39
C SER A 60 30.28 -7.71 -14.12
N GLN A 61 29.33 -7.53 -15.04
CA GLN A 61 28.58 -8.61 -15.71
C GLN A 61 27.93 -9.59 -14.70
N GLY A 62 27.42 -9.05 -13.58
CA GLY A 62 26.82 -9.82 -12.49
C GLY A 62 27.82 -10.54 -11.58
N GLN A 63 29.13 -10.36 -11.78
CA GLN A 63 30.17 -11.04 -11.01
C GLN A 63 30.53 -10.24 -9.74
N TRP A 64 29.55 -10.08 -8.85
CA TRP A 64 29.67 -9.29 -7.62
C TRP A 64 30.85 -9.67 -6.71
N ALA A 65 31.26 -10.93 -6.72
CA ALA A 65 32.43 -11.41 -5.97
C ALA A 65 33.74 -10.70 -6.38
N LYS A 66 33.81 -10.13 -7.59
CA LYS A 66 34.95 -9.32 -8.05
C LYS A 66 34.97 -7.92 -7.44
N LEU A 67 33.82 -7.42 -6.98
CA LEU A 67 33.68 -6.08 -6.43
C LEU A 67 33.89 -6.07 -4.92
N THR A 68 33.29 -7.01 -4.19
CA THR A 68 33.38 -7.08 -2.72
C THR A 68 32.88 -8.43 -2.17
N GLU A 69 33.36 -8.80 -0.99
CA GLU A 69 32.79 -9.90 -0.20
C GLU A 69 31.48 -9.50 0.52
N GLN A 70 31.16 -8.20 0.59
CA GLN A 70 30.01 -7.65 1.30
C GLN A 70 28.84 -7.27 0.38
N THR A 71 28.32 -8.25 -0.38
CA THR A 71 27.22 -8.04 -1.35
C THR A 71 25.84 -7.88 -0.72
N GLY A 72 25.70 -8.14 0.58
CA GLY A 72 24.40 -8.19 1.27
C GLY A 72 23.65 -6.86 1.34
N VAL A 73 24.35 -5.72 1.25
CA VAL A 73 23.72 -4.39 1.34
C VAL A 73 22.89 -4.08 0.10
N ALA A 74 23.38 -4.43 -1.10
CA ALA A 74 22.64 -4.21 -2.34
C ALA A 74 21.35 -5.04 -2.38
N GLY A 75 21.41 -6.31 -1.96
CA GLY A 75 20.23 -7.18 -1.86
C GLY A 75 19.17 -6.61 -0.91
N GLN A 76 19.59 -6.09 0.24
CA GLN A 76 18.68 -5.45 1.19
C GLN A 76 18.06 -4.16 0.65
N PHE A 77 18.82 -3.33 -0.07
CA PHE A 77 18.28 -2.14 -0.70
C PHE A 77 17.23 -2.49 -1.76
N LEU A 78 17.57 -3.43 -2.65
CA LEU A 78 16.69 -3.87 -3.73
C LEU A 78 15.40 -4.52 -3.21
N SER A 79 15.45 -5.24 -2.09
CA SER A 79 14.26 -5.88 -1.52
C SER A 79 13.24 -4.90 -0.93
N HIS A 80 13.69 -3.74 -0.46
CA HIS A 80 12.82 -2.69 0.09
C HIS A 80 12.51 -1.57 -0.90
N LEU A 81 13.13 -1.59 -2.10
CA LEU A 81 13.10 -0.48 -3.05
C LEU A 81 13.46 0.87 -2.41
N GLY A 82 14.49 0.85 -1.57
CA GLY A 82 14.96 2.04 -0.85
C GLY A 82 15.91 1.71 0.28
N ASN A 83 16.56 2.74 0.83
CA ASN A 83 17.49 2.63 1.96
C ASN A 83 16.81 2.83 3.32
N TYR A 84 15.53 2.50 3.42
CA TYR A 84 14.75 2.56 4.65
C TYR A 84 13.99 1.25 4.81
N TYR A 85 14.00 0.68 6.02
CA TYR A 85 13.11 -0.42 6.32
C TYR A 85 11.67 0.05 6.18
N ALA A 86 10.89 -0.73 5.45
CA ALA A 86 9.49 -0.44 5.27
C ALA A 86 8.71 -0.65 6.59
N ASP A 87 9.16 -1.60 7.43
CA ASP A 87 8.74 -1.70 8.83
C ASP A 87 9.57 -0.76 9.74
N GLY A 88 8.88 0.12 10.45
CA GLY A 88 9.46 1.08 11.37
C GLY A 88 10.18 2.27 10.73
N ASN A 89 10.21 2.37 9.39
CA ASN A 89 10.72 3.53 8.65
C ASN A 89 12.15 3.94 9.03
N ARG A 90 13.01 3.01 9.45
CA ARG A 90 14.39 3.30 9.90
C ARG A 90 15.37 3.25 8.74
N LYS A 91 16.32 4.18 8.70
CA LYS A 91 17.37 4.21 7.66
C LYS A 91 18.27 2.98 7.75
N VAL A 92 18.67 2.47 6.60
CA VAL A 92 19.65 1.40 6.43
C VAL A 92 20.94 2.04 5.93
N VAL A 93 21.95 2.07 6.79
CA VAL A 93 23.29 2.54 6.43
C VAL A 93 24.17 1.33 6.11
N PRO A 94 24.86 1.30 4.96
CA PRO A 94 25.79 0.23 4.63
C PRO A 94 26.87 0.06 5.69
N ARG A 95 27.21 -1.17 6.05
CA ARG A 95 28.41 -1.47 6.87
C ARG A 95 29.68 -1.53 6.01
N VAL A 96 29.79 -0.62 5.04
CA VAL A 96 30.86 -0.55 4.05
C VAL A 96 31.52 0.83 4.15
N SER A 97 32.85 0.90 4.17
CA SER A 97 33.54 2.19 4.24
C SER A 97 33.42 2.98 2.94
N ALA A 98 33.53 4.31 3.02
CA ALA A 98 33.58 5.19 1.85
C ALA A 98 34.68 4.78 0.86
N ASP A 99 35.86 4.40 1.36
CA ASP A 99 36.97 3.95 0.50
C ASP A 99 36.66 2.64 -0.22
N SER A 100 35.93 1.73 0.44
CA SER A 100 35.48 0.49 -0.19
C SER A 100 34.45 0.76 -1.27
N LEU A 101 33.51 1.69 -1.04
CA LEU A 101 32.54 2.13 -2.05
C LEU A 101 33.25 2.76 -3.26
N ARG A 102 34.23 3.64 -3.04
CA ARG A 102 35.03 4.25 -4.11
C ARG A 102 35.84 3.21 -4.89
N LYS A 103 36.41 2.22 -4.20
CA LYS A 103 37.12 1.11 -4.85
C LYS A 103 36.19 0.29 -5.75
N MET A 104 34.96 0.00 -5.30
CA MET A 104 33.96 -0.67 -6.13
C MET A 104 33.56 0.18 -7.33
N ALA A 105 33.33 1.48 -7.12
CA ALA A 105 32.99 2.42 -8.19
C ALA A 105 34.08 2.51 -9.26
N GLY A 106 35.35 2.28 -8.90
CA GLY A 106 36.49 2.29 -9.82
C GLY A 106 36.40 1.35 -11.02
N ILE A 107 35.43 0.45 -11.08
CA ILE A 107 35.14 -0.39 -12.25
C ILE A 107 34.61 0.40 -13.45
N SER A 108 34.00 1.57 -13.23
CA SER A 108 33.40 2.40 -14.29
C SER A 108 33.39 3.89 -13.91
N SER A 109 33.69 4.77 -14.87
CA SER A 109 33.59 6.22 -14.65
C SER A 109 32.17 6.68 -14.32
N ALA A 110 31.16 5.99 -14.84
CA ALA A 110 29.76 6.26 -14.51
C ALA A 110 29.46 5.93 -13.05
N ALA A 111 29.97 4.79 -12.55
CA ALA A 111 29.80 4.40 -11.15
C ALA A 111 30.46 5.40 -10.19
N ILE A 112 31.61 5.98 -10.56
CA ILE A 112 32.28 7.04 -9.78
C ILE A 112 31.38 8.27 -9.70
N SER A 113 30.90 8.77 -10.85
CA SER A 113 30.04 9.95 -10.89
C SER A 113 28.75 9.77 -10.07
N ILE A 114 28.09 8.62 -10.20
CA ILE A 114 26.88 8.34 -9.43
C ILE A 114 27.20 8.27 -7.93
N LEU A 115 28.32 7.64 -7.55
CA LEU A 115 28.71 7.53 -6.15
C LEU A 115 28.98 8.90 -5.54
N ASP A 116 29.63 9.81 -6.26
CA ASP A 116 29.93 11.16 -5.76
C ASP A 116 28.66 11.93 -5.38
N ASP A 117 27.57 11.76 -6.13
CA ASP A 117 26.28 12.39 -5.85
C ASP A 117 25.56 11.81 -4.62
N ILE A 118 25.82 10.54 -4.26
CA ILE A 118 25.07 9.82 -3.22
C ILE A 118 25.88 9.43 -1.98
N LEU A 119 27.21 9.56 -2.01
CA LEU A 119 28.07 8.98 -0.98
C LEU A 119 27.78 9.53 0.42
N GLU A 120 27.62 10.84 0.53
CA GLU A 120 27.31 11.51 1.78
C GLU A 120 25.93 11.09 2.33
N PRO A 121 24.81 11.23 1.59
CA PRO A 121 23.50 10.80 2.09
C PRO A 121 23.40 9.28 2.29
N LEU A 122 24.13 8.46 1.52
CA LEU A 122 24.18 7.00 1.70
C LEU A 122 24.79 6.59 3.06
N LEU A 123 25.84 7.31 3.50
CA LEU A 123 26.57 7.02 4.74
C LEU A 123 26.12 7.87 5.94
N ASP A 124 25.20 8.82 5.72
CA ASP A 124 24.67 9.67 6.79
C ASP A 124 23.92 8.86 7.87
N VAL A 125 24.41 8.99 9.10
CA VAL A 125 23.85 8.40 10.33
C VAL A 125 23.01 9.38 11.16
N GLY A 126 22.98 10.65 10.77
CA GLY A 126 22.17 11.69 11.42
C GLY A 126 20.69 11.60 11.05
N THR A 127 20.38 11.20 9.81
CA THR A 127 19.00 10.90 9.40
C THR A 127 18.67 9.46 9.74
N ILE A 128 17.82 9.26 10.75
CA ILE A 128 17.55 7.94 11.34
C ILE A 128 16.23 7.32 10.89
N SER A 129 15.23 8.11 10.51
CA SER A 129 13.92 7.57 10.08
C SER A 129 13.17 8.45 9.09
N LEU A 130 12.12 7.90 8.47
CA LEU A 130 11.15 8.71 7.73
C LEU A 130 10.19 9.39 8.71
N GLY A 131 9.78 10.61 8.39
CA GLY A 131 8.88 11.41 9.22
C GLY A 131 8.80 12.87 8.78
N PHE A 132 8.09 13.70 9.56
CA PHE A 132 8.16 15.15 9.39
C PHE A 132 9.62 15.62 9.53
N LEU A 133 10.03 16.55 8.67
CA LEU A 133 11.38 17.11 8.65
C LEU A 133 11.78 17.65 10.04
N GLY A 134 13.00 17.31 10.45
CA GLY A 134 13.57 17.69 11.75
C GLY A 134 13.89 16.49 12.66
N ALA A 135 14.81 16.69 13.62
CA ALA A 135 15.24 15.67 14.58
C ALA A 135 15.71 14.35 13.94
N GLY A 136 16.49 14.44 12.84
CA GLY A 136 17.03 13.27 12.13
C GLY A 136 15.98 12.55 11.28
N ARG A 137 14.95 13.24 10.80
CA ARG A 137 13.89 12.66 9.95
C ARG A 137 13.78 13.37 8.61
N GLN A 138 13.39 12.61 7.59
CA GLN A 138 13.11 13.13 6.25
C GLN A 138 11.85 12.52 5.64
N SER A 139 11.31 13.15 4.60
CA SER A 139 10.20 12.60 3.83
C SER A 139 10.20 13.18 2.42
N MET A 140 10.16 12.31 1.41
CA MET A 140 10.06 12.74 0.02
C MET A 140 8.64 12.94 -0.47
N TYR A 141 7.63 12.84 0.41
CA TYR A 141 6.29 13.40 0.16
C TYR A 141 6.28 14.93 0.24
N TYR A 142 7.30 15.52 0.88
CA TYR A 142 7.52 16.96 0.99
C TYR A 142 8.88 17.36 0.37
N PRO A 143 9.08 17.17 -0.95
CA PRO A 143 10.38 17.39 -1.57
C PRO A 143 10.72 18.88 -1.68
N GLY A 144 12.01 19.20 -1.70
CA GLY A 144 12.52 20.56 -1.89
C GLY A 144 13.55 20.95 -0.83
N ALA A 145 14.17 22.11 -1.03
CA ALA A 145 15.10 22.68 -0.05
C ALA A 145 14.34 23.33 1.13
N GLU A 146 13.16 23.89 0.85
CA GLU A 146 12.34 24.56 1.85
C GLU A 146 11.53 23.57 2.69
N ILE A 147 11.55 23.77 4.01
CA ILE A 147 10.81 22.93 4.95
C ILE A 147 9.32 23.29 4.89
N VAL A 148 8.49 22.28 4.66
CA VAL A 148 7.03 22.36 4.77
C VAL A 148 6.62 21.99 6.20
N THR A 149 5.99 22.91 6.92
CA THR A 149 5.53 22.68 8.30
C THR A 149 4.23 21.90 8.33
N LYS A 150 3.90 21.32 9.49
CA LYS A 150 2.64 20.57 9.65
C LYS A 150 1.41 21.48 9.48
N GLU A 151 1.52 22.72 9.95
CA GLU A 151 0.50 23.76 9.84
C GLU A 151 0.29 24.12 8.37
N GLU A 152 1.37 24.32 7.61
CA GLU A 152 1.30 24.56 6.16
C GLU A 152 0.64 23.38 5.44
N ILE A 153 1.01 22.14 5.74
CA ILE A 153 0.38 20.95 5.14
C ILE A 153 -1.13 20.95 5.40
N SER A 154 -1.56 21.34 6.59
CA SER A 154 -2.98 21.41 6.95
C SER A 154 -3.73 22.51 6.17
N VAL A 155 -3.10 23.68 5.99
CA VAL A 155 -3.68 24.77 5.17
C VAL A 155 -3.81 24.32 3.72
N ILE A 156 -2.76 23.72 3.15
CA ILE A 156 -2.78 23.24 1.77
C ILE A 156 -3.80 22.11 1.58
N ALA A 157 -3.97 21.21 2.57
CA ALA A 157 -5.01 20.19 2.53
C ALA A 157 -6.42 20.79 2.40
N GLY A 158 -6.70 21.89 3.13
CA GLY A 158 -7.97 22.62 3.01
C GLY A 158 -8.16 23.27 1.64
N VAL A 159 -7.09 23.83 1.06
CA VAL A 159 -7.12 24.36 -0.33
C VAL A 159 -7.40 23.23 -1.32
N MET A 160 -6.73 22.09 -1.20
CA MET A 160 -6.93 20.92 -2.06
C MET A 160 -8.37 20.40 -1.99
N GLU A 161 -8.92 20.28 -0.78
CA GLU A 161 -10.30 19.83 -0.56
C GLU A 161 -11.33 20.73 -1.26
N ARG A 162 -11.22 22.05 -1.11
CA ARG A 162 -12.13 23.02 -1.78
C ARG A 162 -12.03 22.98 -3.30
N ASN A 163 -10.87 22.59 -3.82
CA ASN A 163 -10.61 22.46 -5.25
C ASN A 163 -10.82 21.03 -5.78
N LEU A 164 -11.38 20.13 -4.96
CA LEU A 164 -11.67 18.73 -5.30
C LEU A 164 -10.42 17.95 -5.73
N ILE A 165 -9.26 18.28 -5.15
CA ILE A 165 -8.00 17.60 -5.38
C ILE A 165 -7.76 16.63 -4.24
N GLU A 166 -7.72 15.34 -4.57
CA GLU A 166 -7.40 14.29 -3.62
C GLU A 166 -5.88 14.13 -3.41
N PRO A 167 -5.43 13.84 -2.18
CA PRO A 167 -4.02 13.83 -1.84
C PRO A 167 -3.24 12.57 -2.27
N GLU A 168 -3.90 11.44 -2.50
CA GLU A 168 -3.30 10.11 -2.58
C GLU A 168 -2.17 10.02 -3.62
N ASN A 169 -2.34 10.63 -4.80
CA ASN A 169 -1.34 10.65 -5.87
C ASN A 169 -0.55 11.98 -5.96
N THR A 170 -0.35 12.66 -4.82
CA THR A 170 0.33 13.96 -4.79
C THR A 170 1.56 14.00 -3.89
N ARG A 171 2.45 14.95 -4.17
CA ARG A 171 3.51 15.43 -3.27
C ARG A 171 3.40 16.94 -3.09
N LEU A 172 4.00 17.49 -2.05
CA LEU A 172 3.93 18.92 -1.75
C LEU A 172 5.31 19.56 -1.67
N ARG A 173 5.60 20.50 -2.56
CA ARG A 173 6.86 21.24 -2.55
C ARG A 173 6.63 22.69 -2.16
N LYS A 174 7.45 23.23 -1.28
CA LYS A 174 7.49 24.66 -0.97
C LYS A 174 8.64 25.33 -1.72
N ARG A 175 8.40 26.57 -2.16
CA ARG A 175 9.35 27.47 -2.79
C ARG A 175 9.18 28.88 -2.23
N VAL A 176 10.20 29.71 -2.43
CA VAL A 176 10.15 31.13 -2.15
C VAL A 176 10.28 31.88 -3.48
N GLU A 177 9.25 32.63 -3.86
CA GLU A 177 9.21 33.46 -5.07
C GLU A 177 8.90 34.90 -4.63
N ASP A 178 9.79 35.84 -4.98
CA ASP A 178 9.68 37.26 -4.59
C ASP A 178 9.47 37.49 -3.08
N GLY A 179 10.07 36.63 -2.25
CA GLY A 179 9.95 36.67 -0.79
C GLY A 179 8.68 36.04 -0.22
N ASN A 180 7.79 35.52 -1.07
CA ASN A 180 6.54 34.87 -0.67
C ASN A 180 6.64 33.35 -0.77
N ALA A 181 6.01 32.65 0.15
CA ALA A 181 5.91 31.20 0.11
C ALA A 181 4.92 30.75 -0.98
N VAL A 182 5.41 29.93 -1.91
CA VAL A 182 4.60 29.32 -2.97
C VAL A 182 4.64 27.81 -2.81
N PHE A 183 3.47 27.18 -2.85
CA PHE A 183 3.30 25.75 -2.65
C PHE A 183 2.88 25.08 -3.96
N ASP A 184 3.57 24.01 -4.33
CA ASP A 184 3.26 23.21 -5.49
C ASP A 184 2.76 21.83 -5.09
N VAL A 185 1.50 21.57 -5.42
CA VAL A 185 0.91 20.25 -5.37
C VAL A 185 1.33 19.51 -6.64
N LEU A 186 2.30 18.61 -6.49
CA LEU A 186 2.84 17.80 -7.58
C LEU A 186 1.92 16.61 -7.77
N ARG A 187 1.19 16.56 -8.89
CA ARG A 187 0.27 15.48 -9.23
C ARG A 187 0.95 14.46 -10.12
N ALA A 188 0.93 13.20 -9.69
CA ALA A 188 1.49 12.10 -10.46
C ALA A 188 0.70 11.89 -11.76
N SER A 189 1.36 12.01 -12.90
CA SER A 189 0.77 11.89 -14.24
C SER A 189 1.83 11.71 -15.32
N ALA A 190 1.52 10.97 -16.38
CA ALA A 190 2.37 10.86 -17.57
C ALA A 190 2.37 12.15 -18.40
N GLU A 191 1.23 12.85 -18.43
CA GLU A 191 1.11 14.16 -19.05
C GLU A 191 1.78 15.23 -18.19
N ILE A 192 2.56 16.09 -18.83
CA ILE A 192 3.31 17.17 -18.18
C ILE A 192 2.58 18.48 -18.44
N SER A 193 2.24 19.21 -17.37
CA SER A 193 1.74 20.57 -17.52
C SER A 193 2.87 21.50 -17.94
N LEU A 194 2.72 22.18 -19.07
CA LEU A 194 3.68 23.21 -19.51
C LEU A 194 3.72 24.41 -18.56
N THR A 195 2.58 24.70 -17.90
CA THR A 195 2.45 25.79 -16.92
C THR A 195 1.70 25.28 -15.68
N PRO A 196 2.19 25.57 -14.46
CA PRO A 196 1.44 25.33 -13.23
C PRO A 196 0.07 26.02 -13.24
N THR A 197 -0.95 25.37 -12.69
CA THR A 197 -2.29 25.96 -12.53
C THR A 197 -2.43 26.52 -11.13
N GLU A 198 -2.62 27.82 -10.98
CA GLU A 198 -2.86 28.43 -9.67
C GLU A 198 -4.26 28.05 -9.14
N LEU A 199 -4.33 27.66 -7.87
CA LEU A 199 -5.55 27.24 -7.21
C LEU A 199 -6.17 28.41 -6.44
N PRO A 200 -7.51 28.57 -6.46
CA PRO A 200 -8.21 29.47 -5.55
C PRO A 200 -7.93 29.16 -4.07
N THR A 201 -7.39 30.14 -3.32
CA THR A 201 -6.97 29.97 -1.92
C THR A 201 -7.81 30.74 -0.89
N ALA A 202 -8.80 31.55 -1.28
CA ALA A 202 -9.75 32.23 -0.36
C ALA A 202 -9.10 32.87 0.89
N ASP A 203 -8.33 33.96 0.68
CA ASP A 203 -7.68 34.77 1.74
C ASP A 203 -6.70 34.03 2.69
N ASP A 204 -6.34 32.78 2.40
CA ASP A 204 -5.37 31.98 3.19
C ASP A 204 -3.93 32.57 3.19
N GLY A 205 -3.67 33.63 2.43
CA GLY A 205 -2.38 34.31 2.37
C GLY A 205 -1.24 33.49 1.74
N VAL A 206 -1.59 32.40 1.05
CA VAL A 206 -0.65 31.49 0.39
C VAL A 206 -0.96 31.37 -1.10
N THR A 207 0.08 31.21 -1.93
CA THR A 207 -0.07 30.86 -3.34
C THR A 207 0.11 29.36 -3.50
N VAL A 208 -0.89 28.70 -4.09
CA VAL A 208 -0.88 27.24 -4.29
C VAL A 208 -1.05 26.94 -5.77
N ARG A 209 -0.20 26.07 -6.31
CA ARG A 209 -0.22 25.68 -7.73
C ARG A 209 -0.31 24.16 -7.87
N LEU A 210 -1.13 23.71 -8.80
CA LEU A 210 -1.17 22.32 -9.24
C LEU A 210 -0.19 22.13 -10.41
N VAL A 211 0.70 21.15 -10.28
CA VAL A 211 1.73 20.82 -11.29
C VAL A 211 1.59 19.35 -11.67
N CYS A 212 1.22 19.07 -12.92
CA CYS A 212 1.18 17.70 -13.45
C CYS A 212 2.53 17.29 -14.03
N GLY A 213 2.75 15.98 -14.15
CA GLY A 213 3.98 15.39 -14.68
C GLY A 213 4.89 14.79 -13.62
N ASP A 214 4.45 14.69 -12.36
CA ASP A 214 5.26 13.97 -11.37
C ASP A 214 5.34 12.50 -11.75
N HIS A 215 6.55 11.96 -11.80
CA HIS A 215 6.83 10.58 -12.27
C HIS A 215 6.42 10.29 -13.72
N ALA A 216 6.37 11.30 -14.59
CA ALA A 216 5.84 11.17 -15.95
C ALA A 216 6.48 10.05 -16.80
N VAL A 217 7.80 9.89 -16.71
CA VAL A 217 8.54 8.89 -17.49
C VAL A 217 8.10 7.47 -17.11
N GLU A 218 8.01 7.19 -15.81
CA GLU A 218 7.60 5.89 -15.30
C GLU A 218 6.13 5.61 -15.59
N LEU A 219 5.25 6.59 -15.36
CA LEU A 219 3.82 6.44 -15.62
C LEU A 219 3.52 6.24 -17.11
N ALA A 220 4.26 6.88 -18.02
CA ALA A 220 4.15 6.62 -19.45
C ALA A 220 4.54 5.16 -19.80
N LYS A 221 5.61 4.63 -19.21
CA LYS A 221 6.03 3.24 -19.42
C LYS A 221 5.03 2.25 -18.81
N ILE A 222 4.48 2.56 -17.64
CA ILE A 222 3.40 1.79 -17.01
C ILE A 222 2.20 1.75 -17.96
N CYS A 223 1.73 2.90 -18.45
CA CYS A 223 0.61 2.99 -19.39
C CYS A 223 0.85 2.18 -20.67
N ALA A 224 2.05 2.26 -21.25
CA ALA A 224 2.41 1.47 -22.43
C ALA A 224 2.34 -0.05 -22.15
N ALA A 225 2.83 -0.51 -21.01
CA ALA A 225 2.77 -1.91 -20.63
C ALA A 225 1.33 -2.38 -20.33
N LEU A 226 0.51 -1.55 -19.67
CA LEU A 226 -0.93 -1.83 -19.45
C LEU A 226 -1.71 -1.86 -20.78
N HIS A 227 -1.35 -0.99 -21.73
CA HIS A 227 -1.93 -1.01 -23.06
C HIS A 227 -1.62 -2.32 -23.81
N GLU A 228 -0.38 -2.80 -23.74
CA GLU A 228 -0.02 -4.11 -24.28
C GLU A 228 -0.75 -5.26 -23.57
N ALA A 229 -0.89 -5.21 -22.24
CA ALA A 229 -1.65 -6.19 -21.48
C ALA A 229 -3.12 -6.29 -21.93
N THR A 230 -3.73 -5.17 -22.35
CA THR A 230 -5.13 -5.11 -22.80
C THR A 230 -5.43 -6.11 -23.94
N LYS A 231 -4.45 -6.38 -24.81
CA LYS A 231 -4.60 -7.35 -25.93
C LYS A 231 -4.83 -8.80 -25.45
N TYR A 232 -4.45 -9.09 -24.21
CA TYR A 232 -4.46 -10.43 -23.61
C TYR A 232 -5.44 -10.57 -22.45
N ALA A 233 -6.19 -9.52 -22.11
CA ALA A 233 -7.23 -9.56 -21.08
C ALA A 233 -8.23 -10.70 -21.33
N SER A 234 -8.72 -11.32 -20.26
CA SER A 234 -9.58 -12.50 -20.34
C SER A 234 -11.06 -12.15 -20.51
N ASN A 235 -11.45 -10.91 -20.20
CA ASN A 235 -12.82 -10.42 -20.30
C ASN A 235 -12.86 -8.89 -20.51
N ASP A 236 -14.03 -8.37 -20.87
CA ASP A 236 -14.25 -6.94 -21.11
C ASP A 236 -14.08 -6.09 -19.84
N THR A 237 -14.35 -6.68 -18.66
CA THR A 237 -14.14 -6.01 -17.37
C THR A 237 -12.67 -5.65 -17.18
N GLN A 238 -11.75 -6.58 -17.46
CA GLN A 238 -10.30 -6.37 -17.42
C GLN A 238 -9.84 -5.33 -18.44
N VAL A 239 -10.38 -5.37 -19.67
CA VAL A 239 -10.10 -4.33 -20.68
C VAL A 239 -10.48 -2.95 -20.15
N LYS A 240 -11.66 -2.85 -19.53
CA LYS A 240 -12.17 -1.60 -18.95
C LYS A 240 -11.33 -1.12 -17.76
N ILE A 241 -10.96 -2.02 -16.84
CA ILE A 241 -10.08 -1.71 -15.69
C ILE A 241 -8.76 -1.11 -16.19
N LEU A 242 -8.13 -1.74 -17.19
CA LEU A 242 -6.86 -1.27 -17.75
C LEU A 242 -7.00 0.09 -18.44
N ALA A 243 -8.10 0.32 -19.18
CA ALA A 243 -8.37 1.62 -19.79
C ALA A 243 -8.52 2.73 -18.73
N GLU A 244 -9.24 2.46 -17.63
CA GLU A 244 -9.44 3.42 -16.53
C GLU A 244 -8.15 3.67 -15.74
N TYR A 245 -7.30 2.65 -15.55
CA TYR A 245 -5.94 2.84 -15.01
C TYR A 245 -5.07 3.70 -15.92
N ILE A 246 -5.08 3.43 -17.23
CA ILE A 246 -4.30 4.20 -18.22
C ILE A 246 -4.76 5.67 -18.20
N GLU A 247 -6.07 5.94 -18.18
CA GLU A 247 -6.60 7.30 -18.07
C GLU A 247 -6.12 8.00 -16.80
N SER A 248 -6.22 7.33 -15.64
CA SER A 248 -5.76 7.84 -14.36
C SER A 248 -4.27 8.16 -14.36
N PHE A 249 -3.42 7.22 -14.79
CA PHE A 249 -1.97 7.40 -14.78
C PHE A 249 -1.48 8.37 -15.85
N THR A 250 -2.22 8.54 -16.94
CA THR A 250 -1.92 9.52 -17.98
C THR A 250 -2.20 10.93 -17.48
N THR A 251 -3.41 11.18 -16.95
CA THR A 251 -3.92 12.52 -16.63
C THR A 251 -3.71 12.94 -15.17
N GLY A 252 -3.49 11.98 -14.28
CA GLY A 252 -3.49 12.15 -12.82
C GLY A 252 -4.89 12.19 -12.19
N SER A 253 -5.92 11.79 -12.93
CA SER A 253 -7.32 11.83 -12.47
C SER A 253 -7.63 10.77 -11.40
N THR A 254 -7.86 11.22 -10.17
CA THR A 254 -8.31 10.35 -9.07
C THR A 254 -9.73 9.84 -9.28
N GLU A 255 -10.58 10.55 -10.03
CA GLU A 255 -11.90 10.04 -10.42
C GLU A 255 -11.79 8.86 -11.40
N ALA A 256 -10.87 8.93 -12.37
CA ALA A 256 -10.62 7.78 -13.27
C ALA A 256 -10.09 6.58 -12.47
N TYR A 257 -9.22 6.82 -11.47
CA TYR A 257 -8.81 5.77 -10.53
C TYR A 257 -9.98 5.20 -9.75
N ARG A 258 -10.90 6.03 -9.26
CA ARG A 258 -12.09 5.54 -8.54
C ARG A 258 -13.00 4.69 -9.41
N ARG A 259 -13.15 5.05 -10.69
CA ARG A 259 -13.86 4.21 -11.66
C ARG A 259 -13.17 2.86 -11.86
N SER A 260 -11.84 2.85 -11.98
CA SER A 260 -11.10 1.59 -12.12
C SER A 260 -11.29 0.66 -10.92
N GLN A 261 -11.28 1.18 -9.69
CA GLN A 261 -11.55 0.37 -8.50
C GLN A 261 -12.99 -0.15 -8.48
N LYS A 262 -13.98 0.67 -8.85
CA LYS A 262 -15.39 0.25 -8.97
C LYS A 262 -15.55 -0.88 -9.99
N THR A 263 -14.89 -0.79 -11.14
CA THR A 263 -14.91 -1.84 -12.14
C THR A 263 -14.14 -3.09 -11.65
N TRP A 264 -13.00 -2.90 -11.00
CA TRP A 264 -12.14 -3.97 -10.50
C TRP A 264 -12.82 -4.90 -9.49
N VAL A 265 -13.62 -4.35 -8.57
CA VAL A 265 -14.36 -5.17 -7.59
C VAL A 265 -15.49 -6.01 -8.23
N THR A 266 -15.82 -5.75 -9.50
CA THR A 266 -16.78 -6.56 -10.28
C THR A 266 -16.14 -7.68 -11.09
N ASP A 267 -14.82 -7.65 -11.31
CA ASP A 267 -14.07 -8.76 -11.93
C ASP A 267 -13.83 -9.85 -10.88
N GLN A 268 -14.78 -10.76 -10.73
CA GLN A 268 -14.73 -11.77 -9.67
C GLN A 268 -13.82 -12.95 -10.03
N SER A 269 -13.00 -13.35 -9.06
CA SER A 269 -12.13 -14.54 -9.15
C SER A 269 -11.29 -14.61 -10.44
N PRO A 270 -10.60 -13.53 -10.85
CA PRO A 270 -9.80 -13.57 -12.08
C PRO A 270 -8.63 -14.54 -11.95
N ARG A 271 -8.23 -15.17 -13.07
CA ARG A 271 -7.04 -16.04 -13.08
C ARG A 271 -5.78 -15.26 -12.70
N ILE A 272 -5.64 -14.06 -13.27
CA ILE A 272 -4.55 -13.12 -13.01
C ILE A 272 -5.16 -11.90 -12.33
N GLU A 273 -4.79 -11.69 -11.07
CA GLU A 273 -5.23 -10.57 -10.27
C GLU A 273 -4.13 -9.50 -10.21
N SER A 274 -4.53 -8.23 -10.17
CA SER A 274 -3.60 -7.12 -10.18
C SER A 274 -4.05 -5.94 -9.33
N ILE A 275 -3.08 -5.33 -8.64
CA ILE A 275 -3.24 -4.09 -7.88
C ILE A 275 -2.25 -3.09 -8.44
N PHE A 276 -2.74 -1.92 -8.86
CA PHE A 276 -1.92 -0.83 -9.37
C PHE A 276 -2.41 0.49 -8.83
N GLY A 277 -1.49 1.37 -8.44
CA GLY A 277 -1.79 2.77 -8.14
C GLY A 277 -1.05 3.30 -6.92
N PHE A 278 -1.51 4.46 -6.44
CA PHE A 278 -1.09 5.02 -5.16
C PHE A 278 -2.09 4.51 -4.10
N VAL A 279 -1.71 3.46 -3.37
CA VAL A 279 -2.68 2.63 -2.61
C VAL A 279 -2.65 2.95 -1.12
N GLU A 280 -1.49 2.83 -0.47
CA GLU A 280 -1.37 2.86 0.99
C GLU A 280 -0.63 4.11 1.51
N PRO A 281 -1.20 4.86 2.48
CA PRO A 281 -0.60 6.10 2.97
C PRO A 281 0.38 5.95 4.15
N TYR A 282 0.82 4.73 4.47
CA TYR A 282 1.57 4.44 5.71
C TYR A 282 2.90 5.19 5.88
N ARG A 283 3.51 5.64 4.78
CA ARG A 283 4.85 6.28 4.79
C ARG A 283 4.80 7.79 4.66
N ASP A 284 3.65 8.38 4.35
CA ASP A 284 3.46 9.82 4.49
C ASP A 284 3.31 10.16 5.97
N PRO A 285 4.17 11.02 6.57
CA PRO A 285 4.04 11.40 7.97
C PRO A 285 2.71 12.11 8.31
N TYR A 286 2.04 12.70 7.32
CA TYR A 286 0.69 13.26 7.49
C TYR A 286 -0.43 12.22 7.28
N GLY A 287 -0.13 11.11 6.59
CA GLY A 287 -1.02 9.95 6.44
C GLY A 287 -2.12 10.10 5.39
N VAL A 288 -1.91 10.93 4.35
CA VAL A 288 -2.92 11.17 3.30
C VAL A 288 -2.40 10.92 1.88
N ARG A 289 -1.08 10.96 1.67
CA ARG A 289 -0.43 10.65 0.40
C ARG A 289 -0.03 9.19 0.38
N ALA A 290 -0.33 8.50 -0.72
CA ALA A 290 -0.15 7.06 -0.82
C ALA A 290 1.14 6.69 -1.57
N GLU A 291 1.73 5.56 -1.18
CA GLU A 291 2.88 4.98 -1.89
C GLU A 291 2.39 4.25 -3.15
N TRP A 292 3.21 4.26 -4.20
CA TRP A 292 2.95 3.45 -5.38
C TRP A 292 3.07 1.96 -5.08
N GLU A 293 2.11 1.18 -5.56
CA GLU A 293 2.13 -0.28 -5.53
C GLU A 293 1.77 -0.84 -6.91
N GLY A 294 2.54 -1.84 -7.34
CA GLY A 294 2.24 -2.66 -8.53
C GLY A 294 2.40 -4.12 -8.17
N ILE A 295 1.30 -4.85 -8.03
CA ILE A 295 1.29 -6.26 -7.65
C ILE A 295 0.54 -7.05 -8.71
N VAL A 296 1.14 -8.14 -9.16
CA VAL A 296 0.55 -9.11 -10.07
C VAL A 296 0.60 -10.47 -9.41
N SER A 297 -0.54 -11.15 -9.40
CA SER A 297 -0.69 -12.42 -8.70
C SER A 297 -1.55 -13.40 -9.49
N ILE A 298 -1.39 -14.67 -9.16
CA ILE A 298 -2.05 -15.77 -9.84
C ILE A 298 -2.99 -16.41 -8.82
N SER A 299 -4.29 -16.45 -9.10
CA SER A 299 -5.26 -17.05 -8.19
C SER A 299 -5.02 -18.54 -7.99
N ASP A 300 -5.39 -19.07 -6.83
CA ASP A 300 -5.36 -20.50 -6.55
C ASP A 300 -6.77 -20.97 -6.24
N PRO A 301 -7.52 -21.44 -7.26
CA PRO A 301 -8.90 -21.86 -7.05
C PRO A 301 -9.03 -23.00 -6.04
N CYS A 302 -8.05 -23.90 -5.96
CA CYS A 302 -8.07 -25.03 -5.05
C CYS A 302 -7.92 -24.56 -3.59
N GLU A 303 -6.96 -23.68 -3.31
CA GLU A 303 -6.83 -23.10 -1.98
C GLU A 303 -8.01 -22.19 -1.64
N THR A 304 -8.49 -21.40 -2.61
CA THR A 304 -9.64 -20.50 -2.43
C THR A 304 -10.92 -21.28 -2.09
N GLU A 305 -11.14 -22.44 -2.71
CA GLU A 305 -12.29 -23.30 -2.42
C GLU A 305 -12.31 -23.77 -0.95
N LYS A 306 -11.15 -23.95 -0.32
CA LYS A 306 -11.07 -24.31 1.11
C LYS A 306 -11.67 -23.23 2.02
N LEU A 307 -11.69 -21.97 1.58
CA LEU A 307 -12.28 -20.85 2.31
C LEU A 307 -13.73 -20.54 1.91
N ALA A 308 -14.25 -21.14 0.84
CA ALA A 308 -15.62 -20.93 0.40
C ALA A 308 -16.64 -21.27 1.50
N GLY A 309 -16.33 -22.27 2.34
CA GLY A 309 -17.12 -22.61 3.52
C GLY A 309 -17.17 -21.47 4.55
N LEU A 310 -16.03 -20.84 4.87
CA LEU A 310 -15.96 -19.72 5.82
C LEU A 310 -16.73 -18.49 5.30
N VAL A 311 -16.60 -18.20 4.01
CA VAL A 311 -17.35 -17.15 3.32
C VAL A 311 -18.86 -17.39 3.42
N LYS A 312 -19.31 -18.62 3.17
CA LYS A 312 -20.73 -18.98 3.26
C LYS A 312 -21.29 -18.84 4.67
N GLU A 313 -20.50 -19.18 5.69
CA GLU A 313 -20.92 -19.12 7.10
C GLU A 313 -20.62 -17.76 7.76
N SER A 314 -20.15 -16.75 7.02
CA SER A 314 -19.69 -15.48 7.60
C SER A 314 -20.77 -14.76 8.43
N ALA A 315 -22.03 -14.76 7.99
CA ALA A 315 -23.12 -14.15 8.75
C ALA A 315 -23.32 -14.83 10.12
N LYS A 316 -23.19 -16.16 10.17
CA LYS A 316 -23.25 -16.95 11.40
C LYS A 316 -22.05 -16.65 12.29
N VAL A 317 -20.85 -16.56 11.72
CA VAL A 317 -19.64 -16.20 12.50
C VAL A 317 -19.76 -14.80 13.08
N ILE A 318 -20.29 -13.83 12.32
CA ILE A 318 -20.53 -12.46 12.81
C ILE A 318 -21.53 -12.45 13.98
N SER A 319 -22.53 -13.34 13.98
CA SER A 319 -23.50 -13.45 15.09
C SER A 319 -22.88 -13.95 16.41
N LEU A 320 -21.63 -14.43 16.39
CA LEU A 320 -20.87 -14.83 17.58
C LEU A 320 -20.07 -13.67 18.19
N LEU A 321 -20.00 -12.52 17.52
CA LEU A 321 -19.21 -11.37 17.98
C LEU A 321 -19.83 -10.75 19.23
N PRO A 322 -19.02 -10.13 20.12
CA PRO A 322 -19.49 -9.68 21.43
C PRO A 322 -20.49 -8.51 21.40
N TRP A 323 -20.72 -7.89 20.24
CA TRP A 323 -21.76 -6.86 20.04
C TRP A 323 -23.03 -7.37 19.35
N ALA A 324 -23.09 -8.68 19.07
CA ALA A 324 -24.27 -9.35 18.53
C ALA A 324 -25.46 -9.28 19.49
N SER A 325 -26.67 -9.25 18.93
CA SER A 325 -27.94 -9.33 19.66
C SER A 325 -29.01 -9.95 18.77
N ASP A 326 -30.19 -10.25 19.33
CA ASP A 326 -31.30 -10.90 18.59
C ASP A 326 -31.82 -10.10 17.37
N GLU A 327 -31.46 -8.83 17.26
CA GLU A 327 -31.76 -7.99 16.10
C GLU A 327 -30.89 -8.37 14.89
N ASN A 328 -31.36 -8.02 13.68
CA ASN A 328 -30.58 -8.17 12.45
C ASN A 328 -30.02 -9.60 12.25
N ASP A 329 -30.91 -10.60 12.37
CA ASP A 329 -30.60 -12.03 12.25
C ASP A 329 -29.47 -12.49 13.18
N GLY A 330 -29.43 -11.96 14.41
CA GLY A 330 -28.43 -12.31 15.41
C GLY A 330 -27.14 -11.48 15.34
N LYS A 331 -27.01 -10.53 14.41
CA LYS A 331 -25.80 -9.69 14.27
C LYS A 331 -25.86 -8.39 15.06
N GLY A 332 -27.05 -7.99 15.51
CA GLY A 332 -27.28 -6.76 16.24
C GLY A 332 -27.19 -5.47 15.41
N PRO A 333 -27.38 -4.31 16.08
CA PRO A 333 -27.55 -3.01 15.42
C PRO A 333 -26.23 -2.36 14.97
N PHE A 334 -25.10 -2.87 15.44
CA PHE A 334 -23.75 -2.44 15.06
C PHE A 334 -23.20 -3.20 13.85
N GLU A 335 -24.04 -3.98 13.17
CA GLU A 335 -23.69 -4.66 11.93
C GLU A 335 -24.53 -4.18 10.74
N THR A 336 -24.02 -4.43 9.54
CA THR A 336 -24.81 -4.21 8.33
C THR A 336 -25.88 -5.28 8.17
N SER A 337 -27.04 -4.90 7.63
CA SER A 337 -28.16 -5.83 7.45
C SER A 337 -27.84 -6.91 6.41
N LEU A 338 -27.25 -6.49 5.29
CA LEU A 338 -26.72 -7.36 4.28
C LEU A 338 -25.20 -7.47 4.45
N PHE A 339 -24.70 -8.60 4.94
CA PHE A 339 -23.28 -8.90 4.83
C PHE A 339 -23.01 -9.30 3.37
N GLN A 340 -22.49 -8.36 2.59
CA GLN A 340 -21.98 -8.70 1.25
C GLN A 340 -20.64 -9.39 1.45
N SER A 341 -20.61 -10.71 1.30
CA SER A 341 -19.34 -11.42 1.39
C SER A 341 -18.40 -10.87 0.31
N PRO A 342 -17.25 -10.31 0.71
CA PRO A 342 -16.26 -9.82 -0.23
C PRO A 342 -15.71 -10.99 -1.06
N ASP A 343 -15.22 -10.70 -2.27
CA ASP A 343 -14.53 -11.73 -3.05
C ASP A 343 -13.22 -12.07 -2.31
N PHE A 344 -13.19 -13.25 -1.70
CA PHE A 344 -12.05 -13.72 -0.93
C PHE A 344 -11.24 -14.67 -1.81
N THR A 345 -10.06 -14.23 -2.24
CA THR A 345 -9.23 -14.99 -3.17
C THR A 345 -7.86 -15.26 -2.56
N ILE A 346 -7.43 -16.53 -2.62
CA ILE A 346 -6.05 -16.89 -2.34
C ILE A 346 -5.26 -16.78 -3.64
N VAL A 347 -4.16 -16.05 -3.61
CA VAL A 347 -3.30 -15.81 -4.76
C VAL A 347 -1.84 -16.13 -4.43
N HIS A 348 -1.05 -16.35 -5.47
CA HIS A 348 0.41 -16.44 -5.38
C HIS A 348 1.01 -15.23 -6.09
N ALA A 349 1.80 -14.46 -5.37
CA ALA A 349 2.50 -13.30 -5.90
C ALA A 349 3.46 -13.71 -7.03
N LEU A 350 3.30 -13.11 -8.21
CA LEU A 350 4.18 -13.29 -9.37
C LEU A 350 5.20 -12.14 -9.48
N ALA A 351 4.73 -10.91 -9.33
CA ALA A 351 5.55 -9.71 -9.33
C ALA A 351 5.02 -8.73 -8.28
N CYS A 352 5.89 -8.25 -7.39
CA CYS A 352 5.53 -7.26 -6.38
C CYS A 352 6.53 -6.11 -6.42
N CYS A 353 6.09 -4.97 -6.93
CA CYS A 353 6.80 -3.71 -6.86
C CYS A 353 6.12 -2.83 -5.81
N ALA A 354 6.53 -3.00 -4.56
CA ALA A 354 6.05 -2.26 -3.39
C ALA A 354 7.18 -2.23 -2.33
N SER A 355 7.20 -1.24 -1.44
CA SER A 355 8.18 -1.23 -0.33
C SER A 355 7.84 -2.24 0.77
N VAL A 356 6.54 -2.50 0.98
CA VAL A 356 5.98 -3.55 1.82
C VAL A 356 5.06 -4.40 0.97
N VAL A 357 5.08 -5.73 1.15
CA VAL A 357 4.00 -6.60 0.69
C VAL A 357 3.38 -7.27 1.90
N TRP A 358 2.10 -7.05 2.15
CA TRP A 358 1.40 -7.67 3.27
C TRP A 358 1.03 -9.13 2.95
N ASP A 359 0.74 -9.93 3.98
CA ASP A 359 0.27 -11.32 3.77
C ASP A 359 -1.16 -11.35 3.21
N GLY A 360 -1.95 -10.30 3.49
CA GLY A 360 -3.27 -10.08 2.96
C GLY A 360 -3.58 -8.59 2.78
N VAL A 361 -4.53 -8.30 1.89
CA VAL A 361 -5.05 -6.95 1.66
C VAL A 361 -6.57 -6.98 1.55
N ASN A 362 -7.21 -5.94 2.08
CA ASN A 362 -8.62 -5.63 1.89
C ASN A 362 -8.71 -4.32 1.10
N LEU A 363 -9.14 -4.40 -0.15
CA LEU A 363 -9.17 -3.27 -1.06
C LEU A 363 -10.53 -3.15 -1.74
N PRO A 364 -10.91 -1.93 -2.17
CA PRO A 364 -10.14 -0.68 -2.13
C PRO A 364 -10.31 0.17 -0.84
N ASN A 365 -9.31 1.02 -0.50
CA ASN A 365 -9.20 1.71 0.80
C ASN A 365 -10.28 2.75 1.16
N ARG A 366 -10.92 3.42 0.19
CA ARG A 366 -11.80 4.59 0.46
C ARG A 366 -13.07 4.57 -0.38
N TYR A 367 -14.04 3.75 0.01
CA TYR A 367 -15.33 3.67 -0.69
C TYR A 367 -16.51 3.54 0.29
N PRO A 368 -17.73 3.90 -0.15
CA PRO A 368 -18.94 3.61 0.60
C PRO A 368 -18.99 2.12 0.97
N ARG A 369 -19.33 1.79 2.22
CA ARG A 369 -19.33 0.39 2.72
C ARG A 369 -20.34 -0.53 2.00
N ASP A 370 -21.26 0.03 1.24
CA ASP A 370 -22.20 -0.68 0.36
C ASP A 370 -21.56 -1.10 -0.98
N MET A 371 -20.35 -0.63 -1.28
CA MET A 371 -19.56 -1.11 -2.41
C MET A 371 -18.85 -2.43 -2.05
N ARG A 372 -18.71 -3.32 -3.04
CA ARG A 372 -18.01 -4.59 -2.86
C ARG A 372 -16.51 -4.34 -2.64
N HIS A 373 -15.89 -5.21 -1.84
CA HIS A 373 -14.45 -5.21 -1.58
C HIS A 373 -13.87 -6.58 -1.99
N LYS A 374 -12.56 -6.62 -2.22
CA LYS A 374 -11.79 -7.84 -2.46
C LYS A 374 -10.85 -8.06 -1.28
N ASN A 375 -10.87 -9.29 -0.75
CA ASN A 375 -9.88 -9.77 0.22
C ASN A 375 -8.94 -10.72 -0.49
N ILE A 376 -7.65 -10.37 -0.52
CA ILE A 376 -6.65 -11.12 -1.26
C ILE A 376 -5.60 -11.59 -0.27
N LEU A 377 -5.35 -12.90 -0.22
CA LEU A 377 -4.27 -13.50 0.57
C LEU A 377 -3.13 -13.97 -0.33
N PHE A 378 -1.91 -13.51 -0.06
CA PHE A 378 -0.71 -13.90 -0.81
C PHE A 378 -0.07 -15.15 -0.19
N TRP A 379 -0.54 -16.32 -0.61
CA TRP A 379 -0.17 -17.61 -0.03
C TRP A 379 1.34 -17.88 -0.04
N ASN A 380 1.99 -17.72 -1.19
CA ASN A 380 3.43 -18.00 -1.31
C ASN A 380 4.30 -17.05 -0.47
N LEU A 381 3.85 -15.81 -0.22
CA LEU A 381 4.52 -14.88 0.70
C LEU A 381 4.34 -15.29 2.15
N MET A 382 3.12 -15.66 2.53
CA MET A 382 2.83 -16.13 3.88
C MET A 382 3.60 -17.42 4.19
N THR A 383 3.54 -18.43 3.33
CA THR A 383 4.25 -19.71 3.52
C THR A 383 5.74 -19.48 3.72
N ILE A 384 6.38 -18.70 2.85
CA ILE A 384 7.82 -18.50 2.93
C ILE A 384 8.23 -17.70 4.19
N ARG A 385 7.40 -16.73 4.61
CA ARG A 385 7.60 -16.01 5.87
C ARG A 385 7.54 -16.94 7.06
N LEU A 386 6.60 -17.87 7.08
CA LEU A 386 6.48 -18.82 8.20
C LEU A 386 7.62 -19.84 8.21
N GLU A 387 7.99 -20.39 7.06
CA GLU A 387 9.13 -21.31 6.94
C GLU A 387 10.47 -20.63 7.27
N SER A 388 10.59 -19.33 6.98
CA SER A 388 11.79 -18.54 7.25
C SER A 388 11.94 -18.08 8.70
N ARG A 389 10.87 -18.12 9.50
CA ARG A 389 10.89 -17.54 10.85
C ARG A 389 11.72 -18.42 11.80
N PRO A 390 12.78 -17.88 12.41
CA PRO A 390 13.47 -18.60 13.48
C PRO A 390 12.52 -18.77 14.66
N VAL A 391 12.63 -19.91 15.37
CA VAL A 391 11.90 -20.11 16.63
C VAL A 391 12.27 -18.98 17.59
N SER A 392 11.25 -18.28 18.07
CA SER A 392 11.44 -17.18 19.01
C SER A 392 12.11 -17.68 20.29
N ARG A 393 13.10 -16.93 20.78
CA ARG A 393 13.79 -17.22 22.05
C ARG A 393 12.89 -17.07 23.27
N TYR A 394 11.71 -16.49 23.10
CA TYR A 394 10.71 -16.31 24.15
C TYR A 394 9.73 -17.49 24.24
N ILE A 395 9.86 -18.50 23.39
CA ILE A 395 9.06 -19.72 23.44
C ILE A 395 9.77 -20.76 24.29
N HIS A 396 9.08 -21.32 25.28
CA HIS A 396 9.63 -22.40 26.10
C HIS A 396 9.95 -23.62 25.22
N PRO A 397 11.07 -24.34 25.45
CA PRO A 397 11.45 -25.47 24.60
C PRO A 397 10.36 -26.55 24.44
N SER A 398 9.50 -26.76 25.45
CA SER A 398 8.37 -27.71 25.36
C SER A 398 7.34 -27.33 24.30
N GLU A 399 7.17 -26.03 24.02
CA GLU A 399 6.16 -25.50 23.11
C GLU A 399 6.68 -25.39 21.67
N THR A 400 7.97 -25.62 21.44
CA THR A 400 8.61 -25.37 20.14
C THR A 400 8.06 -26.26 19.03
N GLU A 401 8.00 -27.57 19.25
CA GLU A 401 7.52 -28.52 18.24
C GLU A 401 6.00 -28.42 18.00
N PRO A 402 5.14 -28.33 19.04
CA PRO A 402 3.73 -28.03 18.85
C PRO A 402 3.50 -26.73 18.06
N LEU A 403 4.21 -25.65 18.43
CA LEU A 403 4.09 -24.37 17.74
C LEU A 403 4.48 -24.49 16.26
N LYS A 404 5.64 -25.07 15.93
CA LYS A 404 6.07 -25.27 14.53
C LYS A 404 5.03 -26.04 13.72
N THR A 405 4.48 -27.11 14.29
CA THR A 405 3.52 -27.99 13.61
C THR A 405 2.22 -27.25 13.27
N HIS A 406 1.76 -26.36 14.14
CA HIS A 406 0.46 -25.69 13.99
C HIS A 406 0.55 -24.26 13.47
N THR A 407 1.74 -23.65 13.43
CA THR A 407 1.96 -22.24 13.06
C THR A 407 1.35 -21.91 11.70
N GLN A 408 1.53 -22.77 10.70
CA GLN A 408 0.98 -22.51 9.36
C GLN A 408 -0.55 -22.47 9.38
N THR A 409 -1.19 -23.44 10.03
CA THR A 409 -2.64 -23.50 10.17
C THR A 409 -3.18 -22.32 10.98
N ILE A 410 -2.54 -22.00 12.11
CA ILE A 410 -2.94 -20.88 12.97
C ILE A 410 -2.88 -19.57 12.18
N ASN A 411 -1.77 -19.27 11.51
CA ASN A 411 -1.66 -18.03 10.72
C ASN A 411 -2.66 -18.00 9.57
N PHE A 412 -2.87 -19.12 8.88
CA PHE A 412 -3.88 -19.16 7.83
C PHE A 412 -5.28 -18.83 8.35
N ILE A 413 -5.69 -19.43 9.47
CA ILE A 413 -7.01 -19.19 10.08
C ILE A 413 -7.11 -17.75 10.59
N THR A 414 -6.15 -17.28 11.38
CA THR A 414 -6.21 -15.94 11.98
C THR A 414 -6.12 -14.85 10.92
N THR A 415 -5.28 -14.98 9.89
CA THR A 415 -5.22 -14.02 8.79
C THR A 415 -6.51 -14.06 7.95
N SER A 416 -7.06 -15.24 7.66
CA SER A 416 -8.34 -15.32 6.93
C SER A 416 -9.49 -14.66 7.69
N LEU A 417 -9.58 -14.90 9.00
CA LEU A 417 -10.56 -14.26 9.87
C LEU A 417 -10.31 -12.75 10.02
N HIS A 418 -9.05 -12.31 10.12
CA HIS A 418 -8.65 -10.90 10.20
C HIS A 418 -9.16 -10.11 8.98
N GLU A 419 -8.90 -10.62 7.77
CA GLU A 419 -9.30 -9.94 6.54
C GLU A 419 -10.81 -10.05 6.29
N LEU A 420 -11.39 -11.24 6.41
CA LEU A 420 -12.80 -11.48 6.06
C LEU A 420 -13.77 -10.94 7.12
N ILE A 421 -13.56 -11.31 8.39
CA ILE A 421 -14.49 -10.99 9.48
C ILE A 421 -14.01 -9.78 10.25
N GLY A 422 -12.70 -9.66 10.51
CA GLY A 422 -12.12 -8.51 11.20
C GLY A 422 -12.45 -7.22 10.47
N HIS A 423 -11.86 -7.00 9.29
CA HIS A 423 -12.13 -5.81 8.49
C HIS A 423 -13.55 -5.77 7.90
N GLY A 424 -14.14 -6.92 7.56
CA GLY A 424 -15.48 -6.98 6.95
C GLY A 424 -16.67 -6.78 7.90
N SER A 425 -16.46 -6.83 9.23
CA SER A 425 -17.50 -6.59 10.24
C SER A 425 -17.44 -5.18 10.82
N GLY A 426 -18.57 -4.73 11.36
CA GLY A 426 -18.70 -3.47 12.07
C GLY A 426 -19.28 -2.34 11.21
N LYS A 427 -20.40 -1.79 11.68
CA LYS A 427 -21.07 -0.63 11.11
C LYS A 427 -20.71 0.63 11.89
N LEU A 428 -20.05 1.58 11.23
CA LEU A 428 -20.00 2.97 11.69
C LEU A 428 -21.38 3.62 11.53
N LEU A 429 -21.93 4.10 12.65
CA LEU A 429 -23.16 4.89 12.70
C LEU A 429 -22.88 6.29 12.16
N SER A 430 -23.69 6.77 11.22
CA SER A 430 -23.41 8.00 10.47
C SER A 430 -24.66 8.77 10.10
N GLU A 431 -24.54 10.08 10.12
CA GLU A 431 -25.41 11.04 9.44
C GLU A 431 -24.88 11.21 8.01
N THR A 432 -25.51 10.49 7.09
CA THR A 432 -25.08 10.36 5.67
C THR A 432 -25.35 11.62 4.85
N ALA A 433 -26.39 12.36 5.22
CA ALA A 433 -26.72 13.69 4.72
C ALA A 433 -27.41 14.46 5.87
N PRO A 434 -27.60 15.78 5.78
CA PRO A 434 -28.25 16.54 6.85
C PRO A 434 -29.59 15.91 7.27
N ASN A 435 -29.66 15.48 8.53
CA ASN A 435 -30.82 14.76 9.12
C ASN A 435 -31.17 13.40 8.48
N VAL A 436 -30.24 12.76 7.76
CA VAL A 436 -30.42 11.42 7.18
C VAL A 436 -29.41 10.46 7.80
N TYR A 437 -29.89 9.53 8.62
CA TYR A 437 -29.06 8.61 9.40
C TYR A 437 -29.10 7.20 8.83
N ASN A 438 -27.98 6.48 8.92
CA ASN A 438 -27.93 5.06 8.55
C ASN A 438 -28.39 4.13 9.69
N PHE A 439 -29.04 4.67 10.72
CA PHE A 439 -29.60 3.99 11.89
C PHE A 439 -30.86 4.73 12.37
N ASP A 440 -31.67 4.12 13.23
CA ASP A 440 -32.83 4.80 13.80
C ASP A 440 -32.38 5.83 14.84
N ILE A 441 -32.46 7.11 14.50
CA ILE A 441 -32.08 8.21 15.40
C ILE A 441 -33.10 8.44 16.52
N ASN A 442 -34.34 8.00 16.35
CA ASN A 442 -35.40 8.14 17.37
C ASN A 442 -35.31 7.02 18.41
N HIS A 443 -34.81 5.84 18.01
CA HIS A 443 -34.48 4.72 18.88
C HIS A 443 -33.04 4.27 18.61
N PRO A 444 -32.04 5.09 19.02
CA PRO A 444 -30.65 4.79 18.76
C PRO A 444 -30.23 3.47 19.41
N PRO A 445 -29.32 2.71 18.77
CA PRO A 445 -28.76 1.49 19.34
C PRO A 445 -28.24 1.69 20.76
N ILE A 446 -28.37 0.67 21.60
CA ILE A 446 -27.81 0.69 22.96
C ILE A 446 -26.34 0.31 22.90
N ASN A 447 -25.49 1.16 23.45
CA ASN A 447 -24.06 0.88 23.57
C ASN A 447 -23.81 -0.25 24.58
N PRO A 448 -23.20 -1.38 24.18
CA PRO A 448 -23.01 -2.55 25.05
C PRO A 448 -21.99 -2.32 26.18
N LEU A 449 -21.17 -1.26 26.10
CA LEU A 449 -20.19 -0.92 27.13
C LEU A 449 -20.79 -0.03 28.24
N THR A 450 -21.74 0.83 27.89
CA THR A 450 -22.31 1.82 28.82
C THR A 450 -23.78 1.56 29.17
N ASN A 451 -24.45 0.65 28.45
CA ASN A 451 -25.89 0.39 28.53
C ASN A 451 -26.75 1.64 28.35
N ARG A 452 -26.29 2.59 27.51
CA ARG A 452 -27.02 3.82 27.16
C ARG A 452 -27.23 3.93 25.66
N PRO A 453 -28.28 4.63 25.22
CA PRO A 453 -28.43 5.11 23.84
C PRO A 453 -27.13 5.71 23.27
N ILE A 454 -26.84 5.45 22.00
CA ILE A 454 -25.75 6.13 21.29
C ILE A 454 -26.04 7.63 21.14
N GLU A 455 -25.09 8.46 21.57
CA GLU A 455 -25.17 9.92 21.50
C GLU A 455 -24.20 10.53 20.46
N LEU A 456 -23.30 9.71 19.89
CA LEU A 456 -22.25 10.15 18.96
C LEU A 456 -22.24 9.30 17.69
N TRP A 457 -22.06 9.95 16.55
CA TRP A 457 -21.98 9.35 15.22
C TRP A 457 -21.14 10.21 14.28
N TYR A 458 -20.75 9.64 13.13
CA TYR A 458 -20.02 10.37 12.09
C TYR A 458 -20.93 11.38 11.40
N LYS A 459 -20.45 12.61 11.23
CA LYS A 459 -21.14 13.69 10.50
C LYS A 459 -20.90 13.59 8.98
N PRO A 460 -21.70 14.29 8.15
CA PRO A 460 -21.47 14.35 6.72
C PRO A 460 -20.02 14.75 6.40
N GLY A 461 -19.36 13.98 5.54
CA GLY A 461 -17.95 14.18 5.15
C GLY A 461 -16.90 13.58 6.11
N GLN A 462 -17.28 13.21 7.33
CA GLN A 462 -16.35 12.55 8.26
C GLN A 462 -16.12 11.08 7.88
N THR A 463 -14.87 10.64 8.01
CA THR A 463 -14.45 9.25 7.77
C THR A 463 -13.75 8.70 9.01
N TRP A 464 -13.56 7.39 9.07
CA TRP A 464 -12.75 6.73 10.12
C TRP A 464 -11.41 7.44 10.33
N THR A 465 -10.68 7.65 9.23
CA THR A 465 -9.37 8.32 9.25
C THR A 465 -9.46 9.78 9.66
N SER A 466 -10.49 10.54 9.24
CA SER A 466 -10.59 11.95 9.62
C SER A 466 -10.86 12.15 11.12
N VAL A 467 -11.56 11.20 11.77
CA VAL A 467 -11.90 11.29 13.20
C VAL A 467 -10.80 10.71 14.09
N PHE A 468 -10.30 9.51 13.77
CA PHE A 468 -9.27 8.85 14.58
C PHE A 468 -7.85 9.36 14.30
N GLY A 469 -7.66 10.08 13.20
CA GLY A 469 -6.38 10.65 12.79
C GLY A 469 -5.27 9.59 12.80
N LYS A 470 -4.19 9.87 13.52
CA LYS A 470 -3.00 8.99 13.60
C LYS A 470 -3.26 7.62 14.21
N LEU A 471 -4.35 7.45 14.96
CA LEU A 471 -4.67 6.17 15.60
C LEU A 471 -5.53 5.27 14.71
N ALA A 472 -6.08 5.79 13.61
CA ALA A 472 -7.04 5.11 12.76
C ALA A 472 -6.58 3.71 12.36
N THR A 473 -5.40 3.59 11.73
CA THR A 473 -4.84 2.31 11.30
C THR A 473 -4.57 1.37 12.48
N THR A 474 -3.95 1.88 13.55
CA THR A 474 -3.57 1.05 14.70
C THR A 474 -4.80 0.47 15.40
N VAL A 475 -5.83 1.28 15.59
CA VAL A 475 -7.08 0.84 16.22
C VAL A 475 -7.78 -0.19 15.35
N GLU A 476 -7.86 0.04 14.04
CA GLU A 476 -8.53 -0.88 13.12
C GLU A 476 -7.80 -2.23 13.01
N LYS A 477 -6.47 -2.23 12.92
CA LYS A 477 -5.68 -3.48 12.91
C LYS A 477 -5.75 -4.20 14.26
N CYS A 478 -5.79 -3.48 15.38
CA CYS A 478 -6.01 -4.08 16.69
C CYS A 478 -7.37 -4.77 16.76
N ARG A 479 -8.44 -4.10 16.31
CA ARG A 479 -9.80 -4.64 16.24
C ARG A 479 -9.85 -5.94 15.42
N ALA A 480 -9.35 -5.91 14.19
CA ALA A 480 -9.35 -7.08 13.31
C ALA A 480 -8.55 -8.27 13.88
N ASN A 481 -7.40 -8.02 14.52
CA ASN A 481 -6.63 -9.05 15.21
C ASN A 481 -7.42 -9.67 16.38
N LEU A 482 -8.00 -8.85 17.26
CA LEU A 482 -8.75 -9.34 18.42
C LEU A 482 -9.96 -10.17 18.02
N ILE A 483 -10.68 -9.77 16.97
CA ILE A 483 -11.78 -10.55 16.40
C ILE A 483 -11.31 -11.92 15.93
N SER A 484 -10.18 -11.97 15.20
CA SER A 484 -9.64 -13.24 14.71
C SER A 484 -9.28 -14.20 15.84
N TYR A 485 -8.74 -13.69 16.95
CA TYR A 485 -8.40 -14.50 18.12
C TYR A 485 -9.63 -14.91 18.91
N TYR A 486 -10.60 -14.01 19.06
CA TYR A 486 -11.87 -14.30 19.73
C TYR A 486 -12.60 -15.47 19.04
N ILE A 487 -12.75 -15.41 17.72
CA ILE A 487 -13.42 -16.47 16.95
C ILE A 487 -12.60 -17.76 16.93
N ALA A 488 -11.27 -17.67 16.92
CA ALA A 488 -10.42 -18.86 16.93
C ALA A 488 -10.43 -19.61 18.28
N ASP A 489 -10.81 -18.94 19.38
CA ASP A 489 -10.93 -19.52 20.72
C ASP A 489 -12.34 -20.06 21.01
N GLU A 490 -13.36 -19.52 20.35
CA GLU A 490 -14.73 -20.06 20.33
C GLU A 490 -14.72 -21.48 19.73
N LYS A 491 -15.02 -22.48 20.57
CA LYS A 491 -14.85 -23.92 20.30
C LYS A 491 -15.72 -24.47 19.16
#